data_AF-A0A3M2SSV0-F1
#
_entry.id   AF-A0A3M2SSV0-F1
#
_cell.length_a   1.000
_cell.length_b   1.000
_cell.length_c   1.000
_cell.angle_alpha   90.00
_cell.angle_beta   90.00
_cell.angle_gamma   90.00
#
_symmetry.space_group_name_H-M   'P 1'
#
loop_
_entity.id
_entity.type
_entity.pdbx_description
1 polymer ?
#
loop_
_entity_poly.entity_id
_entity_poly.type
_entity_poly.pdbx_seq_one_letter_code
_entity_poly.pdbx_strand_id
1 'polypeptide(L)'
;MGYEGRDFSIPLSELRGTHAGNERISDSIEALMKTVVIVRGLDGRTTRVQLLGGNDMVDSERRHGMLTYSFDKRLAPLLRESVVFAKLELAALQAFGTKYGLALYEALSRRVRLHHVFHEDFDVEAFRNLLGVPEGKLPSFGNLRQKAIDPAIAEVIKLAPFSCDVEPVERVGRKVTKVRLR
;
A
#
# COMPACT_ATOMS: atom_id res chain seq x y z
N MET A 1 1.53 -10.13 18.82
CA MET A 1 1.77 -11.57 19.11
C MET A 1 0.48 -12.30 18.77
N GLY A 2 0.42 -13.07 17.67
CA GLY A 2 -0.80 -13.77 17.23
C GLY A 2 -0.95 -15.12 17.91
N TYR A 3 -1.97 -15.28 18.76
CA TYR A 3 -2.37 -16.56 19.35
C TYR A 3 -3.82 -16.86 18.93
N GLU A 4 -4.15 -18.13 18.68
CA GLU A 4 -5.46 -18.58 18.20
C GLU A 4 -6.63 -18.17 19.11
N GLY A 5 -7.80 -17.90 18.50
CA GLY A 5 -9.09 -17.77 19.21
C GLY A 5 -9.28 -16.50 20.02
N ARG A 6 -8.50 -15.45 19.79
CA ARG A 6 -8.67 -14.16 20.47
C ARG A 6 -9.34 -13.13 19.57
N ASP A 7 -10.28 -12.41 20.16
CA ASP A 7 -10.76 -11.15 19.62
C ASP A 7 -9.73 -10.05 19.93
N PHE A 8 -9.51 -9.20 18.94
CA PHE A 8 -8.70 -8.01 19.00
C PHE A 8 -9.62 -6.82 19.18
N SER A 9 -9.10 -5.74 19.74
CA SER A 9 -9.88 -4.51 19.94
C SER A 9 -9.04 -3.30 19.59
N ILE A 10 -9.65 -2.34 18.90
CA ILE A 10 -9.02 -1.06 18.57
C ILE A 10 -10.03 0.08 18.75
N PRO A 11 -9.64 1.23 19.34
CA PRO A 11 -10.50 2.40 19.39
C PRO A 11 -10.81 2.93 18.00
N LEU A 12 -12.09 3.21 17.73
CA LEU A 12 -12.50 3.84 16.46
C LEU A 12 -11.87 5.23 16.28
N SER A 13 -11.45 5.89 17.36
CA SER A 13 -10.69 7.15 17.29
C SER A 13 -9.31 6.97 16.64
N GLU A 14 -8.66 5.82 16.82
CA GLU A 14 -7.37 5.52 16.17
C GLU A 14 -7.54 5.21 14.67
N LEU A 15 -8.72 4.69 14.29
CA LEU A 15 -9.06 4.38 12.89
C LEU A 15 -9.59 5.59 12.10
N ARG A 16 -10.19 6.59 12.77
CA ARG A 16 -10.82 7.76 12.13
C ARG A 16 -9.84 8.74 11.47
N GLY A 17 -8.57 8.76 11.88
CA GLY A 17 -7.60 9.74 11.38
C GLY A 17 -8.11 11.18 11.57
N THR A 18 -8.10 11.99 10.50
CA THR A 18 -8.57 13.40 10.52
C THR A 18 -10.04 13.59 10.18
N HIS A 19 -10.82 12.52 10.00
CA HIS A 19 -12.22 12.60 9.56
C HIS A 19 -13.19 12.24 10.70
N ALA A 20 -14.34 12.92 10.74
CA ALA A 20 -15.29 12.80 11.86
C ALA A 20 -16.24 11.58 11.77
N GLY A 21 -16.53 11.08 10.55
CA GLY A 21 -17.54 10.03 10.31
C GLY A 21 -16.98 8.61 10.23
N ASN A 22 -17.79 7.62 10.63
CA ASN A 22 -17.42 6.20 10.60
C ASN A 22 -17.76 5.47 9.30
N GLU A 23 -18.49 6.09 8.36
CA GLU A 23 -18.92 5.43 7.11
C GLU A 23 -17.74 4.79 6.36
N ARG A 24 -16.62 5.52 6.24
CA ARG A 24 -15.40 5.00 5.61
C ARG A 24 -14.80 3.81 6.34
N ILE A 25 -14.97 3.74 7.66
CA ILE A 25 -14.50 2.61 8.48
C ILE A 25 -15.37 1.39 8.19
N SER A 26 -16.69 1.56 8.16
CA SER A 26 -17.63 0.49 7.82
C SER A 26 -17.36 -0.08 6.42
N ASP A 27 -17.19 0.77 5.41
CA ASP A 27 -16.87 0.35 4.04
C ASP A 27 -15.54 -0.44 3.98
N SER A 28 -14.54 0.03 4.73
CA SER A 28 -13.24 -0.63 4.80
C SER A 28 -13.32 -1.98 5.49
N ILE A 29 -14.09 -2.09 6.59
CA ILE A 29 -14.34 -3.36 7.29
C ILE A 29 -15.00 -4.34 6.34
N GLU A 30 -16.06 -3.94 5.62
CA GLU A 30 -16.73 -4.81 4.66
C GLU A 30 -15.80 -5.28 3.54
N ALA A 31 -14.97 -4.39 3.00
CA ALA A 31 -13.99 -4.74 1.98
C ALA A 31 -12.99 -5.78 2.50
N LEU A 32 -12.53 -5.63 3.75
CA LEU A 32 -11.64 -6.59 4.40
C LEU A 32 -12.32 -7.94 4.66
N MET A 33 -13.59 -7.96 5.07
CA MET A 33 -14.35 -9.21 5.23
C MET A 33 -14.56 -9.95 3.91
N LYS A 34 -14.78 -9.22 2.81
CA LYS A 34 -14.95 -9.77 1.45
C LYS A 34 -13.62 -10.26 0.84
N THR A 35 -12.49 -9.91 1.44
CA THR A 35 -11.17 -10.26 0.91
C THR A 35 -10.78 -11.70 1.28
N VAL A 36 -10.47 -12.51 0.27
CA VAL A 36 -9.99 -13.89 0.43
C VAL A 36 -8.47 -13.94 0.25
N VAL A 37 -7.78 -14.41 1.28
CA VAL A 37 -6.35 -14.71 1.25
C VAL A 37 -6.16 -16.13 0.74
N ILE A 38 -5.33 -16.27 -0.30
CA ILE A 38 -4.96 -17.56 -0.90
C ILE A 38 -3.49 -17.81 -0.60
N VAL A 39 -3.20 -18.87 0.15
CA VAL A 39 -1.84 -19.30 0.47
C VAL A 39 -1.55 -20.62 -0.21
N ARG A 40 -0.44 -20.65 -0.95
CA ARG A 40 0.11 -21.88 -1.54
C ARG A 40 1.24 -22.37 -0.65
N GLY A 41 1.04 -23.50 0.00
CA GLY A 41 2.06 -24.18 0.78
C GLY A 41 3.12 -24.82 -0.12
N LEU A 42 4.32 -25.00 0.43
CA LEU A 42 5.42 -25.71 -0.23
C LEU A 42 5.08 -27.19 -0.49
N ASP A 43 4.11 -27.73 0.25
CA ASP A 43 3.53 -29.06 0.10
C ASP A 43 2.49 -29.17 -1.04
N GLY A 44 2.30 -28.09 -1.80
CA GLY A 44 1.33 -28.01 -2.90
C GLY A 44 -0.12 -27.76 -2.46
N ARG A 45 -0.40 -27.65 -1.15
CA ARG A 45 -1.74 -27.35 -0.66
C ARG A 45 -2.10 -25.89 -0.88
N THR A 46 -3.34 -25.63 -1.29
CA THR A 46 -3.89 -24.27 -1.38
C THR A 46 -4.88 -24.03 -0.25
N THR A 47 -4.53 -23.15 0.67
CA THR A 47 -5.40 -22.71 1.76
C THR A 47 -6.10 -21.41 1.36
N ARG A 48 -7.40 -21.32 1.60
CA ARG A 48 -8.20 -20.11 1.41
C ARG A 48 -8.85 -19.72 2.72
N VAL A 49 -8.68 -18.48 3.14
CA VAL A 49 -9.22 -17.92 4.38
C VAL A 49 -9.64 -16.48 4.15
N GLN A 50 -10.65 -16.00 4.89
CA GLN A 50 -10.99 -14.58 4.87
C GLN A 50 -9.93 -13.77 5.61
N LEU A 51 -9.67 -12.55 5.13
CA LEU A 51 -8.69 -11.64 5.73
C LEU A 51 -9.18 -11.09 7.07
N LEU A 52 -10.47 -10.80 7.20
CA LEU A 52 -11.09 -10.32 8.44
C LEU A 52 -12.27 -11.22 8.79
N GLY A 53 -12.30 -11.71 10.03
CA GLY A 53 -13.37 -12.54 10.55
C GLY A 53 -14.54 -11.73 11.12
N GLY A 54 -15.29 -12.36 12.04
CA GLY A 54 -16.37 -11.70 12.76
C GLY A 54 -15.86 -10.46 13.50
N ASN A 55 -16.65 -9.38 13.46
CA ASN A 55 -16.35 -8.12 14.08
C ASN A 55 -17.63 -7.43 14.58
N ASP A 56 -17.48 -6.60 15.61
CA ASP A 56 -18.54 -5.78 16.16
C ASP A 56 -18.03 -4.36 16.37
N MET A 57 -18.89 -3.38 16.09
CA MET A 57 -18.66 -1.98 16.44
C MET A 57 -19.56 -1.59 17.60
N VAL A 58 -18.97 -1.36 18.76
CA VAL A 58 -19.68 -0.92 19.96
C VAL A 58 -19.53 0.59 20.12
N ASP A 59 -20.59 1.28 20.53
CA ASP A 59 -20.60 2.72 20.79
C ASP A 59 -20.05 3.55 19.60
N SER A 60 -20.33 3.12 18.35
CA SER A 60 -19.76 3.72 17.14
C SER A 60 -19.94 5.24 17.05
N GLU A 61 -21.11 5.73 17.46
CA GLU A 61 -21.49 7.15 17.46
C GLU A 61 -20.79 7.96 18.56
N ARG A 62 -20.09 7.32 19.51
CA ARG A 62 -19.43 7.98 20.64
C ARG A 62 -17.92 8.10 20.41
N ARG A 63 -17.29 9.03 21.15
CA ARG A 63 -15.84 9.28 21.10
C ARG A 63 -14.99 8.06 21.49
N HIS A 64 -15.55 7.15 22.28
CA HIS A 64 -14.86 5.95 22.79
C HIS A 64 -15.36 4.65 22.14
N GLY A 65 -16.01 4.72 20.98
CA GLY A 65 -16.43 3.51 20.29
C GLY A 65 -15.26 2.59 19.97
N MET A 66 -15.50 1.29 20.04
CA MET A 66 -14.50 0.23 19.85
C MET A 66 -14.91 -0.68 18.71
N LEU A 67 -13.92 -1.06 17.90
CA LEU A 67 -14.04 -2.18 16.97
C LEU A 67 -13.43 -3.41 17.64
N THR A 68 -14.23 -4.46 17.83
CA THR A 68 -13.76 -5.81 18.16
C THR A 68 -13.73 -6.64 16.89
N TYR A 69 -12.68 -7.44 16.68
CA TYR A 69 -12.56 -8.25 15.48
C TYR A 69 -11.72 -9.51 15.70
N SER A 70 -11.96 -10.53 14.88
CA SER A 70 -11.24 -11.80 14.93
C SER A 70 -10.57 -12.10 13.59
N PHE A 71 -9.61 -13.03 13.63
CA PHE A 71 -9.04 -13.64 12.42
C PHE A 71 -9.33 -15.13 12.41
N ASP A 72 -9.41 -15.71 11.20
CA ASP A 72 -9.44 -17.16 11.07
C ASP A 72 -8.20 -17.78 11.74
N LYS A 73 -8.40 -18.88 12.47
CA LYS A 73 -7.31 -19.58 13.19
C LYS A 73 -6.17 -20.04 12.26
N ARG A 74 -6.46 -20.29 10.99
CA ARG A 74 -5.46 -20.64 9.97
C ARG A 74 -4.73 -19.41 9.43
N LEU A 75 -5.30 -18.21 9.54
CA LEU A 75 -4.67 -16.95 9.13
C LEU A 75 -3.70 -16.41 10.20
N ALA A 76 -4.04 -16.53 11.49
CA ALA A 76 -3.23 -15.95 12.57
C ALA A 76 -1.75 -16.40 12.58
N PRO A 77 -1.40 -17.69 12.33
CA PRO A 77 0.00 -18.13 12.19
C PRO A 77 0.69 -17.52 10.97
N LEU A 78 -0.01 -17.42 9.84
CA LEU A 78 0.51 -16.83 8.60
C LEU A 78 0.82 -15.33 8.78
N LEU A 79 0.00 -14.63 9.55
CA LEU A 79 0.24 -13.25 9.91
C LEU A 79 1.40 -13.10 10.90
N ARG A 80 1.70 -14.08 11.75
CA ARG A 80 2.68 -13.92 12.84
C ARG A 80 4.11 -13.64 12.33
N GLU A 81 4.52 -14.31 11.25
CA GLU A 81 5.80 -14.03 10.57
C GLU A 81 5.72 -12.73 9.76
N SER A 82 4.55 -12.44 9.19
CA SER A 82 4.30 -11.22 8.41
C SER A 82 4.19 -9.95 9.28
N VAL A 83 3.76 -10.01 10.55
CA VAL A 83 3.50 -8.84 11.40
C VAL A 83 4.76 -8.02 11.68
N VAL A 84 5.94 -8.64 11.74
CA VAL A 84 7.20 -7.90 11.87
C VAL A 84 7.47 -7.09 10.60
N PHE A 85 7.33 -7.73 9.44
CA PHE A 85 7.48 -7.09 8.14
C PHE A 85 6.39 -6.03 7.88
N ALA A 86 5.14 -6.32 8.21
CA ALA A 86 4.00 -5.42 8.05
C ALA A 86 4.10 -4.20 8.97
N LYS A 87 4.70 -4.32 10.16
CA LYS A 87 4.97 -3.16 11.02
C LYS A 87 6.08 -2.27 10.48
N LEU A 88 7.15 -2.86 9.95
CA LEU A 88 8.22 -2.13 9.24
C LEU A 88 7.67 -1.44 7.99
N GLU A 89 6.85 -2.15 7.22
CA GLU A 89 6.20 -1.64 6.02
C GLU A 89 5.19 -0.54 6.37
N LEU A 90 4.37 -0.70 7.42
CA LEU A 90 3.44 0.35 7.88
C LEU A 90 4.16 1.59 8.39
N ALA A 91 5.22 1.43 9.17
CA ALA A 91 6.04 2.56 9.62
C ALA A 91 6.68 3.31 8.44
N ALA A 92 7.13 2.57 7.41
CA ALA A 92 7.59 3.17 6.17
C ALA A 92 6.45 3.91 5.45
N LEU A 93 5.30 3.28 5.23
CA LEU A 93 4.12 3.90 4.58
C LEU A 93 3.66 5.17 5.31
N GLN A 94 3.67 5.18 6.66
CA GLN A 94 3.32 6.35 7.47
C GLN A 94 4.35 7.48 7.42
N ALA A 95 5.60 7.19 7.07
CA ALA A 95 6.65 8.20 6.96
C ALA A 95 6.56 8.99 5.64
N PHE A 96 5.93 8.45 4.59
CA PHE A 96 5.70 9.15 3.33
C PHE A 96 4.63 10.23 3.51
N GLY A 97 5.00 11.49 3.28
CA GLY A 97 4.13 12.65 3.30
C GLY A 97 3.51 12.98 1.93
N THR A 98 4.01 12.40 0.83
CA THR A 98 3.43 12.62 -0.51
C THR A 98 2.79 11.36 -1.09
N LYS A 99 1.64 11.54 -1.77
CA LYS A 99 0.97 10.44 -2.47
C LYS A 99 1.84 9.81 -3.58
N TYR A 100 2.71 10.61 -4.20
CA TYR A 100 3.57 10.16 -5.30
C TYR A 100 4.75 9.33 -4.77
N GLY A 101 5.37 9.75 -3.67
CA GLY A 101 6.42 8.99 -3.00
C GLY A 101 5.92 7.65 -2.49
N LEU A 102 4.72 7.64 -1.87
CA LEU A 102 4.08 6.40 -1.44
C LEU A 102 3.84 5.43 -2.61
N ALA A 103 3.23 5.91 -3.70
CA ALA A 103 2.96 5.09 -4.87
C ALA A 103 4.25 4.54 -5.53
N LEU A 104 5.31 5.36 -5.58
CA LEU A 104 6.61 4.95 -6.10
C LEU A 104 7.28 3.91 -5.20
N TYR A 105 7.24 4.10 -3.87
CA TYR A 105 7.73 3.14 -2.89
C TYR A 105 7.01 1.79 -3.01
N GLU A 106 5.68 1.78 -3.12
CA GLU A 106 4.92 0.54 -3.29
C GLU A 106 5.30 -0.19 -4.57
N ALA A 107 5.45 0.53 -5.67
CA ALA A 107 5.87 -0.05 -6.95
C ALA A 107 7.27 -0.68 -6.87
N LEU A 108 8.22 -0.01 -6.21
CA LEU A 108 9.59 -0.50 -6.04
C LEU A 108 9.69 -1.64 -5.02
N SER A 109 8.99 -1.56 -3.90
CA SER A 109 9.02 -2.58 -2.84
C SER A 109 8.54 -3.94 -3.32
N ARG A 110 7.58 -3.97 -4.27
CA ARG A 110 7.16 -5.20 -4.95
C ARG A 110 8.28 -5.83 -5.80
N ARG A 111 9.19 -5.00 -6.34
CA ARG A 111 10.31 -5.42 -7.20
C ARG A 111 11.58 -5.78 -6.43
N VAL A 112 11.83 -5.21 -5.25
CA VAL A 112 13.00 -5.54 -4.43
C VAL A 112 13.04 -7.05 -4.10
N ARG A 113 11.89 -7.73 -4.12
CA ARG A 113 11.79 -9.19 -3.95
C ARG A 113 12.09 -10.00 -5.23
N LEU A 114 12.36 -9.36 -6.36
CA LEU A 114 12.72 -9.98 -7.64
C LEU A 114 14.24 -9.89 -7.84
N HIS A 115 14.92 -11.03 -7.84
CA HIS A 115 16.39 -11.11 -7.87
C HIS A 115 17.05 -10.61 -9.18
N HIS A 116 16.30 -10.30 -10.24
CA HIS A 116 16.84 -10.05 -11.58
C HIS A 116 16.26 -8.83 -12.33
N VAL A 117 15.41 -8.01 -11.70
CA VAL A 117 14.82 -6.83 -12.36
C VAL A 117 15.45 -5.56 -11.79
N PHE A 118 16.42 -5.01 -12.51
CA PHE A 118 17.16 -3.80 -12.12
C PHE A 118 16.60 -2.52 -12.73
N HIS A 119 15.73 -2.63 -13.74
CA HIS A 119 15.07 -1.48 -14.35
C HIS A 119 13.80 -1.92 -15.10
N GLU A 120 12.89 -0.98 -15.32
CA GLU A 120 11.68 -1.19 -16.10
C GLU A 120 11.35 0.08 -16.90
N ASP A 121 11.01 -0.11 -18.19
CA ASP A 121 10.64 0.98 -19.08
C ASP A 121 9.11 1.09 -19.14
N PHE A 122 8.61 2.30 -18.88
CA PHE A 122 7.20 2.63 -18.92
C PHE A 122 6.92 3.62 -20.04
N ASP A 123 5.80 3.45 -20.72
CA ASP A 123 5.15 4.57 -21.37
C ASP A 123 4.80 5.64 -20.32
N VAL A 124 4.95 6.91 -20.68
CA VAL A 124 4.71 8.03 -19.74
C VAL A 124 3.30 7.97 -19.14
N GLU A 125 2.29 7.53 -19.91
CA GLU A 125 0.94 7.36 -19.38
C GLU A 125 0.83 6.23 -18.36
N ALA A 126 1.47 5.09 -18.60
CA ALA A 126 1.54 4.00 -17.62
C ALA A 126 2.23 4.45 -16.33
N PHE A 127 3.31 5.23 -16.44
CA PHE A 127 4.01 5.77 -15.28
C PHE A 127 3.17 6.80 -14.50
N ARG A 128 2.37 7.62 -15.20
CA ARG A 128 1.42 8.54 -14.55
C ARG A 128 0.35 7.80 -13.75
N ASN A 129 -0.16 6.70 -14.32
CA ASN A 129 -1.14 5.85 -13.64
C ASN A 129 -0.51 5.17 -12.42
N LEU A 130 0.72 4.68 -12.54
CA LEU A 130 1.49 4.12 -11.42
C LEU A 130 1.62 5.13 -10.27
N LEU A 131 1.92 6.40 -10.56
CA LEU A 131 2.01 7.46 -9.56
C LEU A 131 0.63 7.97 -9.06
N GLY A 132 -0.50 7.52 -9.63
CA GLY A 132 -1.81 8.04 -9.27
C GLY A 132 -2.01 9.52 -9.62
N VAL A 133 -1.44 9.95 -10.76
CA VAL A 133 -1.67 11.29 -11.32
C VAL A 133 -3.07 11.31 -11.95
N PRO A 134 -4.00 12.17 -11.51
CA PRO A 134 -5.33 12.25 -12.10
C PRO A 134 -5.27 12.65 -13.58
N GLU A 135 -6.29 12.24 -14.34
CA GLU A 135 -6.44 12.61 -15.73
C GLU A 135 -6.42 14.13 -15.91
N GLY A 136 -5.77 14.60 -16.97
CA GLY A 136 -5.61 16.04 -17.27
C GLY A 136 -4.67 16.82 -16.34
N LYS A 137 -4.16 16.24 -15.25
CA LYS A 137 -3.18 16.92 -14.36
C LYS A 137 -1.74 16.71 -14.82
N LEU A 138 -0.87 17.69 -14.59
CA LEU A 138 0.54 17.64 -14.98
C LEU A 138 0.75 17.24 -16.47
N PRO A 139 0.09 17.92 -17.43
CA PRO A 139 -0.01 17.45 -18.81
C PRO A 139 1.34 17.44 -19.54
N SER A 140 2.28 18.31 -19.16
CA SER A 140 3.64 18.29 -19.69
C SER A 140 4.53 17.37 -18.86
N PHE A 141 5.48 16.71 -19.52
CA PHE A 141 6.47 15.89 -18.83
C PHE A 141 7.32 16.69 -17.83
N GLY A 142 7.62 17.96 -18.13
CA GLY A 142 8.33 18.84 -17.20
C GLY A 142 7.55 19.08 -15.89
N ASN A 143 6.23 19.33 -15.99
CA ASN A 143 5.38 19.48 -14.81
C ASN A 143 5.25 18.17 -14.04
N LEU A 144 5.10 17.05 -14.76
CA LEU A 144 5.07 15.70 -14.16
C LEU A 144 6.36 15.45 -13.36
N ARG A 145 7.51 15.76 -13.96
CA ARG A 145 8.81 15.54 -13.34
C ARG A 145 8.99 16.40 -12.07
N GLN A 146 8.82 17.70 -12.19
CA GLN A 146 9.03 18.64 -11.08
C GLN A 146 8.05 18.43 -9.91
N LYS A 147 6.78 18.08 -10.20
CA LYS A 147 5.71 18.05 -9.18
C LYS A 147 5.39 16.66 -8.65
N ALA A 148 5.77 15.60 -9.35
CA ALA A 148 5.46 14.23 -8.95
C ALA A 148 6.72 13.36 -8.87
N ILE A 149 7.49 13.27 -9.96
CA ILE A 149 8.61 12.32 -10.04
C ILE A 149 9.75 12.71 -9.10
N ASP A 150 10.31 13.91 -9.22
CA ASP A 150 11.47 14.31 -8.41
C ASP A 150 11.14 14.36 -6.91
N PRO A 151 9.96 14.87 -6.47
CA PRO A 151 9.56 14.78 -5.07
C PRO A 151 9.40 13.33 -4.57
N ALA A 152 8.83 12.45 -5.40
CA ALA A 152 8.68 11.03 -5.04
C ALA A 152 10.03 10.34 -4.88
N ILE A 153 10.96 10.57 -5.81
CA ILE A 153 12.34 10.04 -5.74
C ILE A 153 13.02 10.52 -4.47
N ALA A 154 12.98 11.84 -4.19
CA ALA A 154 13.61 12.41 -3.00
C ALA A 154 13.07 11.80 -1.71
N GLU A 155 11.76 11.52 -1.67
CA GLU A 155 11.11 10.90 -0.52
C GLU A 155 11.49 9.42 -0.38
N VAL A 156 11.51 8.65 -1.47
CA VAL A 156 11.97 7.25 -1.48
C VAL A 156 13.43 7.16 -1.02
N ILE A 157 14.34 7.98 -1.57
CA ILE A 157 15.75 8.00 -1.16
C ILE A 157 15.91 8.30 0.34
N LYS A 158 15.04 9.15 0.89
CA LYS A 158 15.09 9.53 2.30
C LYS A 158 14.56 8.45 3.24
N LEU A 159 13.52 7.71 2.83
CA LEU A 159 12.72 6.88 3.73
C LEU A 159 12.83 5.38 3.49
N ALA A 160 13.21 4.95 2.28
CA ALA A 160 13.29 3.55 1.90
C ALA A 160 14.72 2.98 2.08
N PRO A 161 14.86 1.66 2.27
CA PRO A 161 16.17 1.00 2.34
C PRO A 161 16.83 0.80 0.96
N PHE A 162 16.32 1.47 -0.08
CA PHE A 162 16.80 1.40 -1.45
C PHE A 162 16.71 2.78 -2.12
N SER A 163 17.55 3.00 -3.12
CA SER A 163 17.53 4.19 -3.98
C SER A 163 16.80 3.90 -5.28
N CYS A 164 16.25 4.94 -5.91
CA CYS A 164 15.72 4.84 -7.25
C CYS A 164 16.02 6.09 -8.08
N ASP A 165 15.93 5.95 -9.40
CA ASP A 165 15.97 7.08 -10.34
C ASP A 165 14.98 6.88 -11.50
N VAL A 166 14.55 7.99 -12.10
CA VAL A 166 13.65 7.99 -13.26
C VAL A 166 14.23 8.87 -14.36
N GLU A 167 14.59 8.24 -15.48
CA GLU A 167 15.16 8.92 -16.62
C GLU A 167 14.30 8.76 -17.88
N PRO A 168 14.19 9.80 -18.73
CA PRO A 168 13.59 9.67 -20.06
C PRO A 168 14.46 8.77 -20.96
N VAL A 169 13.88 7.73 -21.54
CA VAL A 169 14.61 6.81 -22.46
C VAL A 169 14.15 6.89 -23.90
N GLU A 170 12.96 7.43 -24.16
CA GLU A 170 12.45 7.60 -25.52
C GLU A 170 11.77 8.96 -25.70
N ARG A 171 11.98 9.57 -26.87
CA ARG A 171 11.38 10.85 -27.25
C ARG A 171 10.91 10.80 -28.71
N VAL A 172 9.72 11.33 -28.96
CA VAL A 172 9.20 11.60 -30.30
C VAL A 172 9.15 13.12 -30.47
N GLY A 173 10.07 13.65 -31.29
CA GLY A 173 10.32 15.09 -31.37
C GLY A 173 10.75 15.65 -30.00
N ARG A 174 10.00 16.62 -29.47
CA ARG A 174 10.25 17.20 -28.13
C ARG A 174 9.50 16.49 -27.00
N LYS A 175 8.61 15.54 -27.31
CA LYS A 175 7.77 14.86 -26.32
C LYS A 175 8.49 13.61 -25.82
N VAL A 176 8.63 13.48 -24.49
CA VAL A 176 9.06 12.22 -23.86
C VAL A 176 7.91 11.22 -23.95
N THR A 177 8.20 10.03 -24.48
CA THR A 177 7.21 8.96 -24.65
C THR A 177 7.42 7.82 -23.64
N LYS A 178 8.68 7.55 -23.26
CA LYS A 178 9.01 6.55 -22.25
C LYS A 178 9.99 7.03 -21.21
N VAL A 179 9.84 6.48 -20.01
CA VAL A 179 10.75 6.64 -18.88
C VAL A 179 11.22 5.29 -18.37
N ARG A 180 12.43 5.25 -17.86
CA ARG A 180 12.99 4.10 -17.18
C ARG A 180 13.04 4.36 -15.69
N LEU A 181 12.47 3.46 -14.91
CA LEU A 181 12.64 3.41 -13.47
C LEU A 181 13.78 2.45 -13.13
N ARG A 182 14.74 2.89 -12.34
CA ARG A 182 15.88 2.12 -11.83
C ARG A 182 15.90 2.13 -10.32
#